data_AF-A0A1E5RHG1-F1
#
_entry.id   AF-A0A1E5RHG1-F1
#
_cell.length_a   1.000
_cell.length_b   1.000
_cell.length_c   1.000
_cell.angle_alpha   90.00
_cell.angle_beta   90.00
_cell.angle_gamma   90.00
#
_symmetry.space_group_name_H-M   'P 1'
#
loop_
_entity.id
_entity.type
_entity.pdbx_description
1 polymer ?
#
loop_
_entity_poly.entity_id
_entity_poly.type
_entity_poly.pdbx_seq_one_letter_code
_entity_poly.pdbx_strand_id
1 'polypeptide(L)'
;MSSINFVLDESLVESLQEMITAHSCYLSEYINLLNRYINFLKKVSSLKNERAGLIKFVKKLRYLNNYYTFNEKIVILAEDEQLEDIPLIPIIRRVCSYNIKVLEILDILNFQVTQSIKNEILSKTLNYNIVFDDQFVKIMEDTFRVFIKFNQWMFESLEITGCDMNALDSSLSIELIDVATKCAIDDGIDLEQSNDIILQQVETCSTEEEYLTTMNEWIDIIKQNLQKFNTNADTMVAAFHNKQGSQNHGTNNNNNTNGTVLSNKGSASPFSPTRSNFLTTPKKNMRRQ
;
A
#
# COMPACT_ATOMS: atom_id res chain seq x y z
N MET A 1 13.88 -16.36 30.15
CA MET A 1 12.86 -15.29 30.07
C MET A 1 11.55 -15.99 29.82
N SER A 2 10.55 -15.75 30.66
CA SER A 2 9.19 -16.30 30.48
C SER A 2 8.57 -15.66 29.24
N SER A 3 8.25 -16.48 28.23
CA SER A 3 7.51 -16.03 27.05
C SER A 3 6.18 -15.43 27.52
N ILE A 4 5.92 -14.17 27.17
CA ILE A 4 4.63 -13.53 27.41
C ILE A 4 3.64 -14.22 26.48
N ASN A 5 2.64 -14.90 27.04
CA ASN A 5 1.57 -15.48 26.26
C ASN A 5 0.48 -14.42 26.11
N PHE A 6 0.49 -13.73 24.97
CA PHE A 6 -0.60 -12.83 24.59
C PHE A 6 -1.85 -13.65 24.28
N VAL A 7 -2.94 -13.35 24.95
CA VAL A 7 -4.25 -13.96 24.76
C VAL A 7 -5.21 -12.98 24.08
N LEU A 8 -6.28 -13.52 23.53
CA LEU A 8 -7.28 -12.75 22.83
C LEU A 8 -8.30 -12.19 23.83
N ASP A 9 -8.60 -10.90 23.70
CA ASP A 9 -9.75 -10.28 24.39
C ASP A 9 -10.74 -9.69 23.36
N GLU A 10 -11.91 -9.27 23.83
CA GLU A 10 -12.97 -8.73 22.98
C GLU A 10 -12.52 -7.46 22.25
N SER A 11 -11.73 -6.60 22.91
CA SER A 11 -11.26 -5.34 22.35
C SER A 11 -10.26 -5.56 21.20
N LEU A 12 -9.35 -6.52 21.35
CA LEU A 12 -8.41 -6.96 20.32
C LEU A 12 -9.14 -7.55 19.12
N VAL A 13 -10.21 -8.32 19.36
CA VAL A 13 -11.04 -8.85 18.26
C VAL A 13 -11.69 -7.71 17.47
N GLU A 14 -12.24 -6.71 18.15
CA GLU A 14 -12.82 -5.53 17.51
C GLU A 14 -11.77 -4.78 16.68
N SER A 15 -10.61 -4.47 17.25
CA SER A 15 -9.51 -3.78 16.55
C SER A 15 -8.99 -4.59 15.35
N LEU A 16 -8.82 -5.90 15.48
CA LEU A 16 -8.41 -6.76 14.38
C LEU A 16 -9.46 -6.82 13.27
N GLN A 17 -10.74 -6.86 13.62
CA GLN A 17 -11.83 -6.85 12.65
C GLN A 17 -11.92 -5.49 11.93
N GLU A 18 -11.65 -4.39 12.63
CA GLU A 18 -11.57 -3.07 12.03
C GLU A 18 -10.38 -2.96 11.07
N MET A 19 -9.24 -3.52 11.43
CA MET A 19 -8.08 -3.61 10.55
C MET A 19 -8.36 -4.42 9.27
N ILE A 20 -9.01 -5.58 9.39
CA ILE A 20 -9.44 -6.39 8.24
C ILE A 20 -10.38 -5.56 7.34
N THR A 21 -11.28 -4.80 7.96
CA THR A 21 -12.20 -3.90 7.25
C THR A 21 -11.43 -2.79 6.51
N ALA A 22 -10.38 -2.23 7.11
CA ALA A 22 -9.52 -1.24 6.47
C ALA A 22 -8.78 -1.80 5.24
N HIS A 23 -8.23 -3.02 5.34
CA HIS A 23 -7.64 -3.72 4.19
C HIS A 23 -8.66 -3.99 3.08
N SER A 24 -9.88 -4.42 3.44
CA SER A 24 -10.96 -4.64 2.47
C SER A 24 -11.39 -3.33 1.79
N CYS A 25 -11.45 -2.23 2.55
CA CYS A 25 -11.70 -0.89 2.01
C CYS A 25 -10.59 -0.49 1.02
N TYR A 26 -9.33 -0.71 1.36
CA TYR A 26 -8.20 -0.41 0.48
C TYR A 26 -8.31 -1.10 -0.88
N LEU A 27 -8.62 -2.40 -0.87
CA LEU A 27 -8.85 -3.17 -2.09
C LEU A 27 -10.06 -2.67 -2.88
N SER A 28 -11.14 -2.32 -2.18
CA SER A 28 -12.35 -1.78 -2.81
C SER A 28 -12.06 -0.47 -3.54
N GLU A 29 -11.26 0.41 -2.95
CA GLU A 29 -10.85 1.67 -3.56
C GLU A 29 -9.96 1.46 -4.79
N TYR A 30 -8.99 0.54 -4.74
CA TYR A 30 -8.23 0.14 -5.91
C TYR A 30 -9.14 -0.42 -7.02
N ILE A 31 -10.08 -1.30 -6.68
CA ILE A 31 -11.03 -1.86 -7.64
C ILE A 31 -11.86 -0.74 -8.29
N ASN A 32 -12.36 0.22 -7.52
CA ASN A 32 -13.15 1.35 -8.01
C ASN A 32 -12.34 2.27 -8.92
N LEU A 33 -11.15 2.68 -8.50
CA LEU A 33 -10.20 3.45 -9.30
C LEU A 33 -9.91 2.75 -10.63
N LEU A 34 -9.51 1.48 -10.58
CA LEU A 34 -9.12 0.74 -11.77
C LEU A 34 -10.30 0.44 -12.69
N ASN A 35 -11.50 0.17 -12.18
CA ASN A 35 -12.69 0.03 -13.03
C ASN A 35 -12.95 1.30 -13.85
N ARG A 36 -12.87 2.47 -13.19
CA ARG A 36 -13.04 3.77 -13.86
C ARG A 36 -11.93 4.00 -14.88
N TYR A 37 -10.69 3.68 -14.53
CA TYR A 37 -9.55 3.79 -15.44
C TYR A 37 -9.63 2.83 -16.64
N ILE A 38 -10.00 1.56 -16.44
CA ILE A 38 -10.23 0.57 -17.50
C ILE A 38 -11.32 1.01 -18.47
N ASN A 39 -12.39 1.63 -17.96
CA ASN A 39 -13.46 2.19 -18.78
C ASN A 39 -12.96 3.37 -19.61
N PHE A 40 -12.09 4.20 -19.04
CA PHE A 40 -11.43 5.27 -19.77
C PHE A 40 -10.53 4.74 -20.89
N LEU A 41 -9.66 3.78 -20.59
CA LEU A 41 -8.74 3.16 -21.55
C LEU A 41 -9.46 2.43 -22.70
N LYS A 42 -10.73 2.02 -22.53
CA LYS A 42 -11.55 1.41 -23.61
C LYS A 42 -11.61 2.29 -24.86
N LYS A 43 -11.53 3.62 -24.70
CA LYS A 43 -11.60 4.58 -25.81
C LYS A 43 -10.29 4.70 -26.60
N VAL A 44 -9.19 4.15 -26.07
CA VAL A 44 -7.86 4.26 -26.68
C VAL A 44 -7.48 2.89 -27.26
N SER A 45 -7.72 2.70 -28.56
CA SER A 45 -7.59 1.41 -29.23
C SER A 45 -6.18 0.82 -29.19
N SER A 46 -5.14 1.67 -29.13
CA SER A 46 -3.74 1.26 -29.02
C SER A 46 -3.39 0.63 -27.67
N LEU A 47 -4.23 0.80 -26.63
CA LEU A 47 -4.00 0.32 -25.27
C LEU A 47 -4.85 -0.90 -24.88
N LYS A 48 -5.36 -1.63 -25.88
CA LYS A 48 -6.28 -2.76 -25.67
C LYS A 48 -5.69 -3.89 -24.81
N ASN A 49 -4.38 -4.12 -24.91
CA ASN A 49 -3.70 -5.22 -24.23
C ASN A 49 -3.37 -4.85 -22.77
N GLU A 50 -2.91 -3.63 -22.54
CA GLU A 50 -2.66 -3.04 -21.23
C GLU A 50 -3.95 -3.01 -20.42
N ARG A 51 -5.05 -2.61 -21.07
CA ARG A 51 -6.40 -2.68 -20.48
C ARG A 51 -6.78 -4.11 -20.07
N ALA A 52 -6.48 -5.12 -20.89
CA ALA A 52 -6.75 -6.51 -20.56
C ALA A 52 -5.92 -6.98 -19.34
N GLY A 53 -4.66 -6.54 -19.24
CA GLY A 53 -3.81 -6.74 -18.07
C GLY A 53 -4.43 -6.17 -16.79
N LEU A 54 -4.89 -4.91 -16.82
CA LEU A 54 -5.57 -4.29 -15.69
C LEU A 54 -6.87 -5.00 -15.28
N ILE A 55 -7.66 -5.48 -16.26
CA ILE A 55 -8.85 -6.29 -15.96
C ILE A 55 -8.47 -7.56 -15.19
N LYS A 56 -7.35 -8.20 -15.51
CA LYS A 56 -6.87 -9.38 -14.80
C LYS A 56 -6.51 -9.05 -13.34
N PHE A 57 -5.82 -7.92 -13.10
CA PHE A 57 -5.54 -7.43 -11.74
C PHE A 57 -6.83 -7.15 -10.97
N VAL A 58 -7.78 -6.39 -11.54
CA VAL A 58 -9.05 -6.08 -10.88
C VAL A 58 -9.82 -7.35 -10.51
N LYS A 59 -9.85 -8.37 -11.37
CA LYS A 59 -10.46 -9.67 -11.03
C LYS A 59 -9.77 -10.35 -9.85
N LYS A 60 -8.44 -10.28 -9.77
CA LYS A 60 -7.67 -10.82 -8.64
C LYS A 60 -7.97 -10.03 -7.36
N LEU A 61 -7.98 -8.70 -7.40
CA LEU A 61 -8.31 -7.87 -6.25
C LEU A 61 -9.73 -8.14 -5.74
N ARG A 62 -10.73 -8.30 -6.63
CA ARG A 62 -12.10 -8.67 -6.23
C ARG A 62 -12.14 -10.03 -5.51
N TYR A 63 -11.40 -11.01 -6.03
CA TYR A 63 -11.30 -12.32 -5.36
C TYR A 63 -10.69 -12.20 -3.96
N LEU A 64 -9.61 -11.44 -3.82
CA LEU A 64 -8.97 -11.21 -2.51
C LEU A 64 -9.90 -10.45 -1.56
N ASN A 65 -10.55 -9.40 -2.06
CA ASN A 65 -11.48 -8.61 -1.26
C ASN A 65 -12.66 -9.44 -0.72
N ASN A 66 -13.24 -10.30 -1.58
CA ASN A 66 -14.29 -11.21 -1.14
C ASN A 66 -13.80 -12.17 -0.05
N TYR A 67 -12.54 -12.63 -0.15
CA TYR A 67 -11.97 -13.51 0.88
C TYR A 67 -11.84 -12.80 2.23
N TYR A 68 -11.49 -11.50 2.28
CA TYR A 68 -11.58 -10.73 3.53
C TYR A 68 -13.01 -10.74 4.12
N THR A 69 -14.02 -10.53 3.29
CA THR A 69 -15.42 -10.45 3.74
C THR A 69 -15.95 -11.79 4.28
N PHE A 70 -15.54 -12.92 3.70
CA PHE A 70 -16.15 -14.23 4.00
C PHE A 70 -15.27 -15.19 4.80
N ASN A 71 -13.95 -15.07 4.71
CA ASN A 71 -13.01 -16.09 5.23
C ASN A 71 -12.10 -15.58 6.34
N GLU A 72 -11.78 -14.29 6.38
CA GLU A 72 -10.89 -13.73 7.40
C GLU A 72 -11.63 -13.07 8.57
N LYS A 73 -12.97 -13.02 8.54
CA LYS A 73 -13.77 -12.53 9.66
C LYS A 73 -13.41 -13.32 10.92
N ILE A 74 -13.02 -12.62 11.98
CA ILE A 74 -12.72 -13.26 13.26
C ILE A 74 -14.08 -13.54 13.91
N VAL A 75 -14.52 -14.79 13.84
CA VAL A 75 -15.76 -15.25 14.47
C VAL A 75 -15.38 -16.00 15.73
N ILE A 76 -15.71 -15.41 16.88
CA ILE A 76 -15.71 -16.11 18.15
C ILE A 76 -16.92 -17.06 18.13
N LEU A 77 -16.68 -18.36 18.12
CA LEU A 77 -17.75 -19.33 18.34
C LEU A 77 -18.07 -19.32 19.82
N ALA A 78 -19.06 -18.49 20.19
CA ALA A 78 -19.62 -18.50 21.52
C ALA A 78 -20.30 -19.85 21.73
N GLU A 79 -19.64 -20.79 22.42
CA GLU A 79 -20.36 -21.80 23.21
C GLU A 79 -19.48 -22.55 24.24
N ASP A 80 -18.14 -22.69 24.10
CA ASP A 80 -17.37 -23.48 25.08
C ASP A 80 -15.92 -23.00 25.44
N GLU A 81 -15.35 -21.99 24.75
CA GLU A 81 -14.00 -21.47 25.07
C GLU A 81 -14.06 -20.07 25.68
N GLN A 82 -13.40 -19.86 26.82
CA GLN A 82 -13.16 -18.51 27.33
C GLN A 82 -12.16 -17.82 26.41
N LEU A 83 -12.45 -16.59 25.96
CA LEU A 83 -11.57 -15.85 25.03
C LEU A 83 -10.12 -15.78 25.52
N GLU A 84 -9.97 -15.65 26.84
CA GLU A 84 -8.71 -15.54 27.57
C GLU A 84 -7.81 -16.79 27.43
N ASP A 85 -8.31 -17.89 26.87
CA ASP A 85 -7.51 -19.10 26.59
C ASP A 85 -6.99 -19.17 25.14
N ILE A 86 -7.44 -18.28 24.25
CA ILE A 86 -7.08 -18.31 22.83
C ILE A 86 -5.78 -17.52 22.61
N PRO A 87 -4.67 -18.15 22.16
CA PRO A 87 -3.43 -17.44 21.90
C PRO A 87 -3.57 -16.46 20.73
N LEU A 88 -3.06 -15.24 20.90
CA LEU A 88 -3.13 -14.17 19.89
C LEU A 88 -2.24 -14.46 18.67
N ILE A 89 -1.04 -15.02 18.90
CA ILE A 89 0.00 -15.19 17.86
C ILE A 89 -0.49 -15.98 16.63
N PRO A 90 -1.16 -17.14 16.74
CA PRO A 90 -1.70 -17.86 15.58
C PRO A 90 -2.69 -17.04 14.74
N ILE A 91 -3.50 -16.19 15.39
CA ILE A 91 -4.48 -15.33 14.72
C ILE A 91 -3.74 -14.24 13.93
N ILE A 92 -2.81 -13.55 14.57
CA ILE A 92 -1.99 -12.52 13.92
C ILE A 92 -1.20 -13.11 12.76
N ARG A 93 -0.63 -14.31 12.93
CA ARG A 93 0.09 -15.01 11.86
C ARG A 93 -0.81 -15.23 10.65
N ARG A 94 -2.01 -15.79 10.85
CA ARG A 94 -2.98 -16.03 9.76
C ARG A 94 -3.28 -14.74 9.00
N VAL A 95 -3.63 -13.69 9.73
CA VAL A 95 -4.02 -12.40 9.15
C VAL A 95 -2.84 -11.73 8.43
N CYS A 96 -1.65 -11.72 9.03
CA CYS A 96 -0.45 -11.17 8.41
C CYS A 96 -0.06 -11.93 7.15
N SER A 97 -0.04 -13.27 7.17
CA SER A 97 0.25 -14.08 5.97
C SER A 97 -0.68 -13.74 4.81
N TYR A 98 -1.97 -13.55 5.09
CA TYR A 98 -2.92 -13.15 4.06
C TYR A 98 -2.68 -11.73 3.55
N ASN A 99 -2.46 -10.79 4.47
CA ASN A 99 -2.18 -9.40 4.14
C ASN A 99 -0.91 -9.25 3.30
N ILE A 100 0.17 -9.97 3.61
CA ILE A 100 1.41 -9.98 2.82
C ILE A 100 1.12 -10.40 1.39
N LYS A 101 0.40 -11.51 1.19
CA LYS A 101 0.00 -11.96 -0.15
C LYS A 101 -0.77 -10.89 -0.92
N VAL A 102 -1.62 -10.12 -0.24
CA VAL A 102 -2.35 -9.00 -0.86
C VAL A 102 -1.39 -7.86 -1.21
N LEU A 103 -0.49 -7.49 -0.29
CA LEU A 103 0.45 -6.40 -0.44
C LEU A 103 1.46 -6.66 -1.56
N GLU A 104 1.98 -7.87 -1.70
CA GLU A 104 2.87 -8.26 -2.81
C GLU A 104 2.17 -8.15 -4.18
N ILE A 105 0.88 -8.48 -4.25
CA ILE A 105 0.09 -8.29 -5.48
C ILE A 105 -0.13 -6.80 -5.75
N LEU A 106 -0.33 -5.99 -4.72
CA LEU A 106 -0.46 -4.54 -4.84
C LEU A 106 0.86 -3.89 -5.25
N ASP A 107 2.01 -4.39 -4.82
CA ASP A 107 3.32 -3.87 -5.24
C ASP A 107 3.52 -4.02 -6.76
N ILE A 108 3.33 -5.24 -7.27
CA ILE A 108 3.39 -5.54 -8.70
C ILE A 108 2.41 -4.65 -9.48
N LEU A 109 1.19 -4.50 -8.96
CA LEU A 109 0.17 -3.66 -9.58
C LEU A 109 0.58 -2.18 -9.57
N ASN A 110 1.11 -1.67 -8.46
CA ASN A 110 1.58 -0.30 -8.31
C ASN A 110 2.66 -0.01 -9.35
N PHE A 111 3.70 -0.84 -9.43
CA PHE A 111 4.72 -0.72 -10.45
C PHE A 111 4.11 -0.74 -11.87
N GLN A 112 3.17 -1.67 -12.12
CA GLN A 112 2.52 -1.78 -13.42
C GLN A 112 1.77 -0.50 -13.81
N VAL A 113 1.04 0.14 -12.90
CA VAL A 113 0.22 1.33 -13.22
C VAL A 113 1.00 2.64 -13.17
N THR A 114 1.95 2.80 -12.25
CA THR A 114 2.69 4.05 -12.06
C THR A 114 3.91 4.16 -12.97
N GLN A 115 4.48 3.04 -13.42
CA GLN A 115 5.66 3.00 -14.29
C GLN A 115 5.36 2.39 -15.66
N SER A 116 5.09 1.08 -15.72
CA SER A 116 5.04 0.35 -17.00
C SER A 116 3.95 0.88 -17.94
N ILE A 117 2.70 0.97 -17.45
CA ILE A 117 1.57 1.45 -18.25
C ILE A 117 1.69 2.95 -18.52
N LYS A 118 2.21 3.75 -17.57
CA LYS A 118 2.51 5.17 -17.78
C LYS A 118 3.42 5.35 -19.00
N ASN A 119 4.55 4.65 -19.03
CA ASN A 119 5.51 4.74 -20.14
C ASN A 119 4.90 4.27 -21.46
N GLU A 120 4.13 3.18 -21.43
CA GLU A 120 3.48 2.63 -22.62
C GLU A 120 2.41 3.58 -23.19
N ILE A 121 1.64 4.23 -22.32
CA ILE A 121 0.68 5.28 -22.68
C ILE A 121 1.39 6.43 -23.38
N LEU A 122 2.45 6.96 -22.75
CA LEU A 122 3.16 8.11 -23.30
C LEU A 122 3.78 7.77 -24.66
N SER A 123 4.34 6.57 -24.80
CA SER A 123 4.91 6.07 -26.06
C SER A 123 3.86 5.92 -27.17
N LYS A 124 2.71 5.28 -26.87
CA LYS A 124 1.67 4.96 -27.87
C LYS A 124 0.75 6.14 -28.22
N THR A 125 0.62 7.11 -27.33
CA THR A 125 -0.42 8.15 -27.45
C THR A 125 0.11 9.56 -27.41
N LEU A 126 1.34 9.77 -26.94
CA LEU A 126 1.93 11.09 -26.65
C LEU A 126 1.02 11.95 -25.74
N ASN A 127 0.17 11.30 -24.93
CA ASN A 127 -0.87 11.95 -24.15
C ASN A 127 -0.61 11.82 -22.64
N TYR A 128 -0.20 12.93 -22.04
CA TYR A 128 0.03 13.05 -20.60
C TYR A 128 -1.25 13.20 -19.78
N ASN A 129 -2.42 13.37 -20.42
CA ASN A 129 -3.67 13.59 -19.71
C ASN A 129 -4.32 12.31 -19.20
N ILE A 130 -3.77 11.14 -19.55
CA ILE A 130 -4.38 9.84 -19.26
C ILE A 130 -3.49 8.96 -18.38
N VAL A 131 -2.40 9.52 -17.87
CA VAL A 131 -1.54 8.91 -16.85
C VAL A 131 -1.89 9.46 -15.48
N PHE A 132 -1.61 8.69 -14.43
CA PHE A 132 -1.65 9.23 -13.07
C PHE A 132 -0.59 10.32 -12.92
N ASP A 133 -0.97 11.42 -12.27
CA ASP A 133 -0.02 12.49 -11.97
C ASP A 133 0.90 12.08 -10.81
N ASP A 134 2.05 12.75 -10.72
CA ASP A 134 3.10 12.37 -9.78
C ASP A 134 2.65 12.60 -8.32
N GLN A 135 1.72 13.53 -8.08
CA GLN A 135 1.15 13.76 -6.75
C GLN A 135 0.30 12.56 -6.32
N PHE A 136 -0.55 12.05 -7.20
CA PHE A 136 -1.36 10.88 -6.90
C PHE A 136 -0.52 9.61 -6.78
N VAL A 137 0.48 9.43 -7.66
CA VAL A 137 1.45 8.32 -7.56
C VAL A 137 2.11 8.32 -6.18
N LYS A 138 2.57 9.47 -5.69
CA LYS A 138 3.14 9.59 -4.35
C LYS A 138 2.15 9.19 -3.25
N ILE A 139 0.88 9.55 -3.38
CA ILE A 139 -0.15 9.14 -2.41
C ILE A 139 -0.36 7.62 -2.45
N MET A 140 -0.37 7.01 -3.63
CA MET A 140 -0.45 5.55 -3.76
C MET A 140 0.73 4.87 -3.04
N GLU A 141 1.95 5.37 -3.25
CA GLU A 141 3.18 4.87 -2.62
C GLU A 141 3.17 5.08 -1.10
N ASP A 142 2.82 6.27 -0.63
CA ASP A 142 2.74 6.59 0.81
C ASP A 142 1.72 5.69 1.51
N THR A 143 0.52 5.53 0.94
CA THR A 143 -0.51 4.63 1.49
C THR A 143 -0.02 3.18 1.52
N PHE A 144 0.57 2.71 0.42
CA PHE A 144 1.10 1.35 0.35
C PHE A 144 2.16 1.08 1.43
N ARG A 145 3.12 2.00 1.60
CA ARG A 145 4.18 1.89 2.61
C ARG A 145 3.66 1.89 4.04
N VAL A 146 2.58 2.63 4.32
CA VAL A 146 1.90 2.59 5.63
C VAL A 146 1.33 1.19 5.90
N PHE A 147 0.67 0.58 4.91
CA PHE A 147 0.15 -0.78 5.06
C PHE A 147 1.28 -1.82 5.22
N ILE A 148 2.37 -1.70 4.46
CA ILE A 148 3.57 -2.54 4.65
C ILE A 148 4.07 -2.42 6.08
N LYS A 149 4.29 -1.19 6.56
CA LYS A 149 4.87 -0.96 7.88
C LYS A 149 3.97 -1.44 9.01
N PHE A 150 2.67 -1.22 8.87
CA PHE A 150 1.71 -1.71 9.83
C PHE A 150 1.70 -3.25 9.89
N ASN A 151 1.80 -3.93 8.75
CA ASN A 151 1.86 -5.39 8.72
C ASN A 151 3.12 -5.93 9.38
N GLN A 152 4.26 -5.31 9.11
CA GLN A 152 5.51 -5.59 9.80
C GLN A 152 5.35 -5.40 11.32
N TRP A 153 4.78 -4.27 11.73
CA TRP A 153 4.56 -3.97 13.15
C TRP A 153 3.68 -5.01 13.83
N MET A 154 2.54 -5.40 13.25
CA MET A 154 1.61 -6.37 13.86
C MET A 154 2.30 -7.68 14.24
N PHE A 155 3.23 -8.13 13.40
CA PHE A 155 3.92 -9.39 13.64
C PHE A 155 5.19 -9.23 14.49
N GLU A 156 6.05 -8.25 14.18
CA GLU A 156 7.32 -8.05 14.88
C GLU A 156 7.16 -7.52 16.31
N SER A 157 6.11 -6.74 16.58
CA SER A 157 5.88 -6.17 17.91
C SER A 157 5.47 -7.21 18.95
N LEU A 158 4.95 -8.36 18.53
CA LEU A 158 4.57 -9.45 19.43
C LEU A 158 5.73 -10.37 19.80
N GLU A 159 6.96 -10.04 19.40
CA GLU A 159 8.20 -10.79 19.63
C GLU A 159 7.95 -12.30 19.76
N ILE A 160 8.14 -13.06 18.67
CA ILE A 160 8.18 -14.52 18.79
C ILE A 160 9.52 -14.89 19.47
N THR A 161 9.68 -14.54 20.74
CA THR A 161 10.79 -14.88 21.62
C THR A 161 10.68 -16.37 21.92
N GLY A 162 11.24 -17.17 21.00
CA GLY A 162 11.23 -18.63 21.07
C GLY A 162 11.29 -19.32 19.71
N CYS A 163 10.97 -18.64 18.60
CA CYS A 163 11.41 -19.08 17.29
C CYS A 163 12.82 -18.53 17.08
N ASP A 164 13.73 -19.40 16.65
CA ASP A 164 15.09 -19.04 16.22
C ASP A 164 15.04 -17.72 15.42
N MET A 165 15.99 -16.80 15.60
CA MET A 165 16.06 -15.57 14.78
C MET A 165 16.20 -15.91 13.29
N ASN A 166 16.62 -17.15 12.96
CA ASN A 166 16.61 -17.73 11.61
C ASN A 166 15.30 -18.44 11.22
N ALA A 167 14.32 -18.49 12.13
CA ALA A 167 12.98 -19.07 11.99
C ALA A 167 11.88 -18.02 12.22
N LEU A 168 12.18 -16.73 12.00
CA LEU A 168 11.15 -15.88 11.41
C LEU A 168 10.73 -16.62 10.15
N ASP A 169 9.46 -17.04 10.11
CA ASP A 169 8.97 -17.75 8.94
C ASP A 169 9.19 -16.83 7.74
N SER A 170 10.15 -17.17 6.87
CA SER A 170 10.41 -16.43 5.64
C SER A 170 9.16 -16.28 4.76
N SER A 171 8.08 -17.01 5.07
CA SER A 171 6.75 -16.78 4.47
C SER A 171 6.09 -15.45 4.88
N LEU A 172 6.61 -14.78 5.92
CA LEU A 172 6.13 -13.51 6.47
C LEU A 172 7.07 -12.33 6.18
N SER A 173 8.17 -12.57 5.47
CA SER A 173 8.99 -11.47 4.97
C SER A 173 8.27 -10.75 3.83
N ILE A 174 8.43 -9.43 3.78
CA ILE A 174 7.88 -8.58 2.72
C ILE A 174 9.05 -8.15 1.84
N GLU A 175 8.97 -8.39 0.53
CA GLU A 175 10.09 -8.16 -0.41
C GLU A 175 10.62 -6.73 -0.31
N LEU A 176 9.72 -5.74 -0.26
CA LEU A 176 10.09 -4.34 -0.16
C LEU A 176 10.95 -4.03 1.07
N ILE A 177 10.66 -4.66 2.22
CA ILE A 177 11.40 -4.44 3.47
C ILE A 177 12.79 -5.04 3.35
N ASP A 178 12.89 -6.28 2.88
CA ASP A 178 14.16 -7.00 2.75
C ASP A 178 15.09 -6.30 1.77
N VAL A 179 14.56 -5.90 0.61
CA VAL A 179 15.32 -5.18 -0.42
C VAL A 179 15.77 -3.82 0.09
N ALA A 180 14.88 -3.05 0.71
CA ALA A 180 15.23 -1.74 1.26
C ALA A 180 16.31 -1.85 2.35
N THR A 181 16.18 -2.83 3.24
CA THR A 181 17.14 -3.07 4.32
C THR A 181 18.49 -3.47 3.76
N LYS A 182 18.53 -4.38 2.78
CA LYS A 182 19.77 -4.80 2.13
C LYS A 182 20.48 -3.64 1.43
N CYS A 183 19.74 -2.83 0.66
CA CYS A 183 20.31 -1.65 0.00
C CYS A 183 20.85 -0.64 1.02
N ALA A 184 20.12 -0.39 2.11
CA ALA A 184 20.57 0.51 3.16
C ALA A 184 21.86 0.02 3.85
N ILE A 185 21.99 -1.28 4.09
CA ILE A 185 23.21 -1.89 4.63
C ILE A 185 24.38 -1.74 3.64
N ASP A 186 24.15 -2.05 2.36
CA ASP A 186 25.17 -1.94 1.31
C ASP A 186 25.64 -0.48 1.12
N ASP A 187 24.74 0.49 1.30
CA ASP A 187 25.02 1.92 1.24
C ASP A 187 25.60 2.51 2.55
N GLY A 188 25.74 1.70 3.61
CA GLY A 188 26.24 2.14 4.91
C GLY A 188 25.32 3.09 5.67
N ILE A 189 24.01 3.02 5.41
CA ILE A 189 22.98 3.82 6.09
C ILE A 189 22.74 3.27 7.49
N ASP A 190 22.79 4.16 8.49
CA ASP A 190 22.38 3.83 9.86
C ASP A 190 20.86 3.64 9.92
N LEU A 191 20.43 2.39 10.09
CA LEU A 191 19.02 2.00 10.17
C LEU A 191 18.34 2.61 11.40
N GLU A 192 19.05 2.80 12.52
CA GLU A 192 18.48 3.34 13.76
C GLU A 192 18.11 4.83 13.61
N GLN A 193 18.83 5.55 12.74
CA GLN A 193 18.63 6.97 12.48
C GLN A 193 17.86 7.24 11.19
N SER A 194 17.43 6.20 10.47
CA SER A 194 16.75 6.37 9.20
C SER A 194 15.41 7.11 9.33
N ASN A 195 15.18 8.02 8.39
CA ASN A 195 13.89 8.71 8.24
C ASN A 195 12.90 7.90 7.39
N ASP A 196 13.35 6.80 6.78
CA ASP A 196 12.49 5.93 5.98
C ASP A 196 11.62 5.07 6.90
N ILE A 197 10.29 5.16 6.74
CA ILE A 197 9.32 4.38 7.53
C ILE A 197 9.56 2.86 7.44
N ILE A 198 10.03 2.38 6.28
CA ILE A 198 10.28 0.96 6.03
C ILE A 198 11.49 0.48 6.84
N LEU A 199 12.52 1.31 6.96
CA LEU A 199 13.79 0.97 7.62
C LEU A 199 13.78 1.13 9.14
N GLN A 200 12.76 1.77 9.70
CA GLN A 200 12.65 1.95 11.15
C GLN A 200 12.50 0.59 11.85
N GLN A 201 13.18 0.37 12.97
CA GLN A 201 12.97 -0.85 13.74
C GLN A 201 11.57 -0.85 14.40
N VAL A 202 10.99 -2.03 14.56
CA VAL A 202 9.75 -2.23 15.33
C VAL A 202 10.10 -2.50 16.79
N GLU A 203 9.54 -1.71 17.68
CA GLU A 203 9.65 -1.95 19.12
C GLU A 203 8.62 -3.00 19.56
N THR A 204 9.08 -3.95 20.38
CA THR A 204 8.24 -5.00 20.97
C THR A 204 7.25 -4.41 21.96
N CYS A 205 6.09 -5.06 22.10
CA CYS A 205 5.10 -4.74 23.10
C CYS A 205 5.29 -5.67 24.31
N SER A 206 5.22 -5.11 25.51
CA SER A 206 5.40 -5.85 26.76
C SER A 206 4.07 -6.32 27.36
N THR A 207 2.94 -5.73 26.95
CA THR A 207 1.60 -6.06 27.45
C THR A 207 0.56 -6.04 26.33
N GLU A 208 -0.54 -6.77 26.52
CA GLU A 208 -1.71 -6.75 25.63
C GLU A 208 -2.31 -5.35 25.51
N GLU A 209 -2.38 -4.61 26.61
CA GLU A 209 -2.85 -3.21 26.63
C GLU A 209 -2.00 -2.30 25.75
N GLU A 210 -0.67 -2.45 25.79
CA GLU A 210 0.25 -1.70 24.94
C GLU A 210 0.05 -2.05 23.47
N TYR A 211 -0.10 -3.35 23.18
CA TYR A 211 -0.35 -3.83 21.82
C TYR A 211 -1.68 -3.32 21.27
N LEU A 212 -2.76 -3.40 22.04
CA LEU A 212 -4.09 -2.89 21.68
C LEU A 212 -4.06 -1.37 21.44
N THR A 213 -3.44 -0.61 22.35
CA THR A 213 -3.32 0.84 22.23
C THR A 213 -2.60 1.22 20.93
N THR A 214 -1.44 0.61 20.69
CA THR A 214 -0.66 0.86 19.47
C THR A 214 -1.39 0.40 18.21
N MET A 215 -2.16 -0.70 18.28
CA MET A 215 -2.99 -1.17 17.16
C MET A 215 -4.03 -0.13 16.77
N ASN A 216 -4.72 0.46 17.75
CA ASN A 216 -5.74 1.47 17.51
C ASN A 216 -5.14 2.75 16.90
N GLU A 217 -3.96 3.18 17.38
CA GLU A 217 -3.24 4.31 16.79
C GLU A 217 -2.88 4.05 15.32
N TRP A 218 -2.44 2.84 14.99
CA TRP A 218 -2.17 2.45 13.61
C TRP A 218 -3.43 2.40 12.74
N ILE A 219 -4.53 1.87 13.26
CA ILE A 219 -5.82 1.83 12.57
C ILE A 219 -6.24 3.26 12.18
N ASP A 220 -6.09 4.22 13.09
CA ASP A 220 -6.40 5.62 12.81
C ASP A 220 -5.49 6.21 11.72
N ILE A 221 -4.18 5.93 11.76
CA ILE A 221 -3.25 6.32 10.69
C ILE A 221 -3.67 5.72 9.34
N ILE A 222 -4.07 4.45 9.31
CA ILE A 222 -4.52 3.77 8.10
C ILE A 222 -5.79 4.42 7.56
N LYS A 223 -6.81 4.65 8.41
CA LYS A 223 -8.06 5.30 8.00
C LYS A 223 -7.81 6.68 7.41
N GLN A 224 -6.95 7.48 8.03
CA GLN A 224 -6.58 8.81 7.51
C GLN A 224 -5.88 8.71 6.14
N ASN A 225 -4.96 7.77 5.98
CA ASN A 225 -4.28 7.53 4.71
C ASN A 225 -5.24 7.04 3.61
N LEU A 226 -6.18 6.14 3.95
CA LEU A 226 -7.22 5.67 3.04
C LEU A 226 -8.16 6.80 2.61
N GLN A 227 -8.56 7.66 3.54
CA GLN A 227 -9.39 8.82 3.21
C GLN A 227 -8.67 9.76 2.23
N LYS A 228 -7.37 10.01 2.47
CA LYS A 228 -6.52 10.79 1.57
C LYS A 228 -6.40 10.13 0.19
N PHE A 229 -6.16 8.82 0.14
CA PHE A 229 -6.12 8.04 -1.09
C PHE A 229 -7.42 8.18 -1.88
N ASN A 230 -8.57 7.94 -1.23
CA ASN A 230 -9.88 7.97 -1.87
C ASN A 230 -10.21 9.35 -2.46
N THR A 231 -10.05 10.41 -1.66
CA THR A 231 -10.30 11.79 -2.10
C THR A 231 -9.48 12.16 -3.34
N ASN A 232 -8.21 11.73 -3.38
CA ASN A 232 -7.35 12.01 -4.52
C ASN A 232 -7.65 11.10 -5.72
N ALA A 233 -8.04 9.84 -5.49
CA ALA A 233 -8.46 8.92 -6.54
C ALA A 233 -9.70 9.46 -7.29
N ASP A 234 -10.67 10.00 -6.56
CA ASP A 234 -11.85 10.65 -7.14
C ASP A 234 -11.50 11.88 -7.96
N THR A 235 -10.61 12.72 -7.44
CA THR A 235 -10.10 13.91 -8.14
C THR A 235 -9.40 13.53 -9.44
N MET A 236 -8.57 12.48 -9.41
CA MET A 236 -7.87 11.97 -10.59
C MET A 236 -8.82 11.47 -11.67
N VAL A 237 -9.85 10.72 -11.27
CA VAL A 237 -10.83 10.21 -12.22
C VAL A 237 -11.65 11.36 -12.83
N ALA A 238 -12.05 12.34 -12.02
CA ALA A 238 -12.72 13.54 -12.52
C ALA A 238 -11.84 14.30 -13.53
N ALA A 239 -10.54 14.40 -13.29
CA ALA A 239 -9.59 15.02 -14.21
C ALA A 239 -9.53 14.31 -15.57
N PHE A 240 -9.57 12.97 -15.58
CA PHE A 240 -9.63 12.20 -16.83
C PHE A 240 -10.90 12.52 -17.65
N HIS A 241 -12.03 12.71 -16.99
CA HIS A 241 -13.29 13.07 -17.65
C HIS A 241 -13.28 14.51 -18.20
N ASN A 242 -12.82 15.48 -17.42
CA ASN A 242 -12.83 16.90 -17.79
C ASN A 242 -11.84 17.24 -18.91
N LYS A 243 -10.68 16.59 -18.94
CA LYS A 243 -9.64 16.80 -19.97
C LYS A 243 -10.05 16.25 -21.35
N GLN A 244 -10.99 15.30 -21.42
CA GLN A 244 -11.56 14.84 -22.70
C GLN A 244 -12.65 15.78 -23.25
N GLY A 245 -13.48 16.39 -22.41
CA GLY A 245 -14.55 17.30 -22.86
C GLY A 245 -14.01 18.56 -23.54
N SER A 246 -12.84 19.03 -23.10
CA SER A 246 -12.21 20.25 -23.62
C SER A 246 -11.50 20.06 -24.97
N GLN A 247 -11.15 18.83 -25.35
CA GLN A 247 -10.54 18.56 -26.67
C GLN A 247 -11.56 18.44 -27.81
N ASN A 248 -12.86 18.27 -27.52
CA ASN A 248 -13.91 18.16 -28.54
C ASN A 248 -14.52 19.51 -28.99
N HIS A 249 -14.00 20.66 -28.51
CA HIS A 249 -14.46 22.00 -28.90
C HIS A 249 -13.39 22.89 -29.59
N GLY A 250 -12.33 22.28 -30.12
CA GLY A 250 -11.35 22.98 -30.97
C GLY A 250 -11.80 23.05 -32.43
N THR A 251 -12.70 23.98 -32.75
CA THR A 251 -13.00 24.38 -34.13
C THR A 251 -11.75 24.96 -34.82
N ASN A 252 -11.51 24.50 -36.04
CA ASN A 252 -10.61 25.04 -37.07
C ASN A 252 -10.06 26.44 -36.81
N ASN A 253 -8.73 26.56 -36.78
CA ASN A 253 -8.05 27.64 -37.47
C ASN A 253 -6.67 27.20 -37.95
N ASN A 254 -6.54 27.11 -39.28
CA ASN A 254 -5.27 27.04 -39.99
C ASN A 254 -4.44 28.28 -39.64
N ASN A 255 -3.15 28.09 -39.36
CA ASN A 255 -2.11 28.89 -40.00
C ASN A 255 -0.73 28.23 -39.90
N ASN A 256 -0.09 28.16 -41.06
CA ASN A 256 1.32 27.85 -41.30
C ASN A 256 2.26 28.59 -40.34
N THR A 257 3.35 27.95 -39.94
CA THR A 257 4.72 28.48 -40.13
C THR A 257 5.79 27.44 -39.80
N ASN A 258 6.91 27.57 -40.51
CA ASN A 258 8.04 26.66 -40.62
C ASN A 258 8.95 26.60 -39.39
N GLY A 259 9.58 25.42 -39.19
CA GLY A 259 11.01 25.26 -38.89
C GLY A 259 11.48 25.47 -37.45
N THR A 260 12.12 24.46 -36.85
CA THR A 260 13.59 24.37 -36.68
C THR A 260 13.93 23.14 -35.81
N VAL A 261 14.88 22.33 -36.28
CA VAL A 261 15.48 21.19 -35.60
C VAL A 261 16.50 21.69 -34.58
N LEU A 262 16.50 21.17 -33.34
CA LEU A 262 17.71 21.14 -32.50
C LEU A 262 17.66 19.93 -31.55
N SER A 263 18.76 19.18 -31.61
CA SER A 263 19.06 17.98 -30.86
C SER A 263 19.72 18.26 -29.51
N ASN A 264 19.55 17.28 -28.61
CA ASN A 264 20.56 16.66 -27.74
C ASN A 264 20.54 16.95 -26.21
N LYS A 265 20.22 15.86 -25.49
CA LYS A 265 20.92 15.22 -24.34
C LYS A 265 21.33 16.05 -23.11
N GLY A 266 20.75 15.64 -21.98
CA GLY A 266 21.33 15.74 -20.64
C GLY A 266 20.71 14.67 -19.73
N SER A 267 21.46 13.61 -19.48
CA SER A 267 21.13 12.47 -18.60
C SER A 267 21.14 12.88 -17.12
N ALA A 268 20.11 12.51 -16.36
CA ALA A 268 20.11 12.56 -14.90
C ALA A 268 19.61 11.23 -14.33
N SER A 269 20.40 10.70 -13.38
CA SER A 269 20.21 9.47 -12.60
C SER A 269 18.85 9.41 -11.87
N PRO A 270 18.25 8.22 -11.68
CA PRO A 270 16.90 8.08 -11.10
C PRO A 270 16.86 8.09 -9.56
N PHE A 271 17.97 8.20 -8.85
CA PHE A 271 17.97 8.21 -7.37
C PHE A 271 18.39 9.58 -6.83
N SER A 272 17.40 10.35 -6.40
CA SER A 272 17.61 11.48 -5.49
C SER A 272 16.41 11.55 -4.54
N PRO A 273 16.62 11.40 -3.22
CA PRO A 273 15.52 11.40 -2.26
C PRO A 273 15.00 12.82 -2.09
N THR A 274 13.83 13.11 -2.66
CA THR A 274 13.11 14.35 -2.38
C THR A 274 12.35 14.22 -1.06
N ARG A 275 12.67 15.11 -0.12
CA ARG A 275 12.01 15.29 1.19
C ARG A 275 10.48 15.13 1.10
N SER A 276 9.93 14.10 1.75
CA SER A 276 8.50 13.96 2.03
C SER A 276 8.16 14.56 3.39
N ASN A 277 6.99 15.19 3.49
CA ASN A 277 6.43 15.60 4.77
C ASN A 277 6.14 14.35 5.62
N PHE A 278 6.61 14.38 6.86
CA PHE A 278 6.88 13.20 7.69
C PHE A 278 5.63 12.47 8.16
N LEU A 279 5.58 11.15 7.91
CA LEU A 279 4.74 10.20 8.64
C LEU A 279 5.59 9.65 9.80
N THR A 280 5.22 9.97 11.04
CA THR A 280 5.86 9.41 12.24
C THR A 280 5.13 8.15 12.68
N THR A 281 5.87 7.08 12.94
CA THR A 281 5.34 5.88 13.61
C THR A 281 4.96 6.21 15.07
N PRO A 282 3.89 5.63 15.63
CA PRO A 282 3.37 6.04 16.94
C PRO A 282 4.40 6.02 18.09
N LYS A 283 5.33 5.06 18.11
CA LYS A 283 6.34 4.94 19.18
C LYS A 283 7.51 5.93 19.12
N LYS A 284 7.74 6.64 18.00
CA LYS A 284 8.86 7.61 17.91
C LYS A 284 8.63 8.87 18.76
N ASN A 285 7.40 9.13 19.20
CA ASN A 285 7.02 10.33 19.94
C ASN A 285 7.12 10.22 21.48
N MET A 286 7.35 9.03 22.04
CA MET A 286 7.39 8.85 23.50
C MET A 286 8.80 9.00 24.14
N ARG A 287 9.88 9.09 23.35
CA ARG A 287 11.26 9.28 23.85
C ARG A 287 11.75 10.73 23.83
N ARG A 288 10.87 11.71 23.64
CA ARG A 288 11.20 13.14 23.76
C ARG A 288 10.39 13.83 24.86
N GLN A 289 10.54 13.36 26.09
CA GLN A 289 10.40 14.17 27.32
C GLN A 289 11.40 13.68 28.36
#